data_AF-A0AAJ1Q7P4-F1
#
_entry.id   AF-A0AAJ1Q7P4-F1
#
_cell.length_a   1.000
_cell.length_b   1.000
_cell.length_c   1.000
_cell.angle_alpha   90.00
_cell.angle_beta   90.00
_cell.angle_gamma   90.00
#
_symmetry.space_group_name_H-M   'P 1'
#
loop_
_entity.id
_entity.type
_entity.pdbx_description
1 polymer ?
#
loop_
_entity_poly.entity_id
_entity_poly.type
_entity_poly.pdbx_seq_one_letter_code
_entity_poly.pdbx_strand_id
1 'polypeptide(L)'
;ARQGSIRAPQWVHGGVVHGPVPRKYDQRTPKKMKAAALRYALSDRANAGRIAVVDFGIKDVPSTKAAVAALTPVTKDQFTTVVLSRENINEWMSVRN
;
A
#
# COMPACT_ATOMS: atom_id res chain seq x y z
N ALA A 1 -4.92 49.24 -24.97
CA ALA A 1 -4.43 47.96 -25.53
C ALA A 1 -5.53 47.35 -26.41
N ARG A 2 -5.18 46.66 -27.49
CA ARG A 2 -6.17 45.98 -28.36
C ARG A 2 -6.53 44.63 -27.72
N GLN A 3 -7.82 44.37 -27.50
CA GLN A 3 -8.32 43.13 -26.89
C GLN A 3 -9.32 42.45 -27.81
N GLY A 4 -9.22 41.12 -27.92
CA GLY A 4 -10.06 40.32 -28.83
C GLY A 4 -11.03 39.34 -28.14
N SER A 5 -10.87 39.07 -26.84
CA SER A 5 -11.77 38.18 -26.09
C SER A 5 -11.65 38.37 -24.58
N ILE A 6 -12.80 38.41 -23.90
CA ILE A 6 -12.88 38.48 -22.42
C ILE A 6 -12.45 37.17 -21.75
N ARG A 7 -12.28 36.09 -22.53
CA ARG A 7 -11.77 34.79 -22.06
C ARG A 7 -10.25 34.63 -22.19
N ALA A 8 -9.54 35.68 -22.57
CA ALA A 8 -8.08 35.64 -22.69
C ALA A 8 -7.41 35.46 -21.31
N PRO A 9 -6.25 34.77 -21.24
CA PRO A 9 -5.65 34.29 -19.99
C PRO A 9 -5.22 35.39 -19.01
N GLN A 10 -5.02 36.61 -19.49
CA GLN A 10 -4.70 37.78 -18.65
C GLN A 10 -5.90 38.28 -17.83
N TRP A 11 -7.13 37.87 -18.15
CA TRP A 11 -8.34 38.27 -17.43
C TRP A 11 -8.65 37.31 -16.27
N VAL A 12 -9.25 37.84 -15.21
CA VAL A 12 -9.83 37.02 -14.13
C VAL A 12 -10.97 36.18 -14.72
N HIS A 13 -10.97 34.87 -14.46
CA HIS A 13 -11.85 33.88 -15.12
C HIS A 13 -11.58 33.66 -16.63
N GLY A 14 -10.45 34.14 -17.14
CA GLY A 14 -9.93 33.79 -18.46
C GLY A 14 -9.47 32.33 -18.53
N GLY A 15 -9.17 31.85 -19.75
CA GLY A 15 -8.67 30.49 -19.96
C GLY A 15 -7.28 30.26 -19.35
N VAL A 16 -6.97 29.01 -19.00
CA VAL A 16 -5.65 28.60 -18.49
C VAL A 16 -4.81 28.04 -19.65
N VAL A 17 -3.64 28.63 -19.93
CA VAL A 17 -2.80 28.28 -21.10
C VAL A 17 -2.12 26.92 -20.98
N HIS A 18 -1.63 26.58 -19.79
CA HIS A 18 -0.97 25.29 -19.51
C HIS A 18 -1.56 24.65 -18.25
N GLY A 19 -2.86 24.34 -18.32
CA GLY A 19 -3.55 23.63 -17.24
C GLY A 19 -3.07 22.18 -17.10
N PRO A 20 -3.35 21.54 -15.96
CA PRO A 20 -3.03 20.13 -15.77
C PRO A 20 -3.84 19.28 -16.77
N VAL A 21 -3.15 18.44 -17.53
CA VAL A 21 -3.75 17.46 -18.44
C VAL A 21 -3.68 16.08 -17.78
N PRO A 22 -4.77 15.29 -17.77
CA PRO A 22 -4.72 13.92 -17.29
C PRO A 22 -3.64 13.12 -18.01
N ARG A 23 -2.69 12.57 -17.24
CA ARG A 23 -1.61 11.71 -17.76
C ARG A 23 -1.37 10.53 -16.84
N LYS A 24 -0.89 9.44 -17.43
CA LYS A 24 -0.40 8.28 -16.69
C LYS A 24 1.07 8.51 -16.34
N TYR A 25 1.44 8.22 -15.10
CA TYR A 25 2.83 8.32 -14.63
C TYR A 25 3.52 6.96 -14.50
N ASP A 26 2.87 5.90 -14.98
CA ASP A 26 3.39 4.53 -14.88
C ASP A 26 4.72 4.38 -15.63
N GLN A 27 5.76 3.92 -14.93
CA GLN A 27 7.06 3.61 -15.49
C GLN A 27 7.33 2.11 -15.41
N ARG A 28 7.74 1.50 -16.52
CA ARG A 28 8.00 0.07 -16.57
C ARG A 28 9.37 -0.26 -15.99
N THR A 29 9.40 -1.03 -14.90
CA THR A 29 10.63 -1.61 -14.35
C THR A 29 10.88 -3.03 -14.90
N PRO A 30 12.13 -3.41 -15.22
CA PRO A 30 12.48 -4.78 -15.61
C PRO A 30 12.10 -5.82 -14.54
N LYS A 31 11.68 -7.01 -14.97
CA LYS A 31 11.23 -8.10 -14.06
C LYS A 31 12.31 -8.49 -13.05
N LYS A 32 13.58 -8.61 -13.48
CA LYS A 32 14.71 -8.99 -12.62
C LYS A 32 14.93 -7.98 -11.50
N MET A 33 14.78 -6.69 -11.79
CA MET A 33 14.93 -5.61 -10.81
C MET A 33 13.82 -5.65 -9.76
N LYS A 34 12.56 -5.92 -10.15
CA LYS A 34 11.46 -6.09 -9.19
C LYS A 34 11.69 -7.26 -8.23
N ALA A 35 12.15 -8.40 -8.75
CA ALA A 35 12.47 -9.57 -7.94
C ALA A 35 13.64 -9.32 -6.99
N ALA A 36 14.69 -8.62 -7.45
CA ALA A 36 15.83 -8.25 -6.61
C ALA A 36 15.42 -7.29 -5.47
N ALA A 37 14.62 -6.26 -5.79
CA ALA A 37 14.14 -5.30 -4.79
C ALA A 37 13.30 -5.98 -3.69
N LEU A 38 12.41 -6.91 -4.05
CA LEU A 38 11.61 -7.65 -3.06
C LEU A 38 12.49 -8.49 -2.13
N ARG A 39 13.48 -9.21 -2.67
CA ARG A 39 14.43 -10.00 -1.87
C ARG A 39 15.24 -9.12 -0.94
N TYR A 40 15.71 -7.97 -1.42
CA TYR A 40 16.46 -7.03 -0.62
C TYR A 40 15.62 -6.47 0.54
N ALA A 41 14.39 -6.03 0.27
CA ALA A 41 13.49 -5.51 1.29
C ALA A 41 13.15 -6.55 2.38
N LEU A 42 12.94 -7.81 2.00
CA LEU A 42 12.71 -8.90 2.96
C LEU A 42 13.97 -9.25 3.75
N SER A 43 15.14 -9.27 3.10
CA SER A 43 16.42 -9.53 3.76
C SER A 43 16.75 -8.44 4.78
N ASP A 44 16.53 -7.17 4.45
CA ASP A 44 16.73 -6.05 5.36
C ASP A 44 15.83 -6.16 6.60
N ARG A 45 14.55 -6.50 6.39
CA ARG A 45 13.60 -6.72 7.49
C ARG A 45 13.97 -7.92 8.37
N ALA A 46 14.44 -9.01 7.77
CA ALA A 46 14.94 -10.18 8.51
C ALA A 46 16.17 -9.81 9.36
N ASN A 47 17.14 -9.11 8.78
CA ASN A 47 18.37 -8.69 9.48
C ASN A 47 18.06 -7.74 10.65
N ALA A 48 17.04 -6.90 10.51
CA ALA A 48 16.56 -6.03 11.59
C ALA A 48 15.72 -6.76 12.65
N GLY A 49 15.53 -8.08 12.55
CA GLY A 49 14.70 -8.86 13.49
C GLY A 49 13.20 -8.56 13.40
N ARG A 50 12.73 -8.00 12.28
CA ARG A 50 11.34 -7.53 12.09
C ARG A 50 10.46 -8.52 11.33
N ILE A 51 10.90 -9.77 11.22
CA ILE A 51 10.12 -10.85 10.61
C ILE A 51 9.87 -11.91 11.68
N ALA A 52 8.62 -12.28 11.85
CA ALA A 52 8.18 -13.33 12.76
C ALA A 52 7.22 -14.26 12.03
N VAL A 53 7.26 -15.54 12.42
CA VAL A 53 6.30 -16.56 11.97
C VAL A 53 5.32 -16.76 13.12
N VAL A 54 4.03 -16.65 12.81
CA VAL A 54 2.95 -16.69 13.79
C VAL A 54 1.91 -17.70 13.32
N ASP A 55 1.50 -18.59 14.22
CA ASP A 55 0.29 -19.39 14.03
C ASP A 55 -0.86 -18.70 14.75
N PHE A 56 -1.91 -18.36 13.98
CA PHE A 56 -3.10 -17.71 14.52
C PHE A 56 -4.03 -18.69 15.26
N GLY A 57 -3.93 -20.00 14.99
CA GLY A 57 -4.81 -21.00 15.59
C GLY A 57 -6.30 -20.87 15.20
N ILE A 58 -6.61 -20.10 14.14
CA ILE A 58 -7.98 -19.84 13.67
C ILE A 58 -8.30 -20.79 12.52
N LYS A 59 -9.18 -21.77 12.75
CA LYS A 59 -9.54 -22.77 11.73
C LYS A 59 -10.98 -22.62 11.23
N ASP A 60 -11.95 -22.69 12.14
CA ASP A 60 -13.36 -22.84 11.73
C ASP A 60 -14.12 -21.51 11.65
N VAL A 61 -13.91 -20.62 12.63
CA VAL A 61 -14.66 -19.37 12.76
C VAL A 61 -13.70 -18.19 12.83
N PRO A 62 -13.89 -17.14 12.01
CA PRO A 62 -13.06 -15.94 12.08
C PRO A 62 -13.26 -15.22 13.43
N SER A 63 -12.15 -14.86 14.08
CA SER A 63 -12.13 -14.23 15.40
C SER A 63 -11.03 -13.18 15.50
N THR A 64 -11.43 -11.91 15.52
CA THR A 64 -10.51 -10.77 15.70
C THR A 64 -9.82 -10.82 17.06
N LYS A 65 -10.51 -11.29 18.09
CA LYS A 65 -9.94 -11.46 19.44
C LYS A 65 -8.80 -12.47 19.44
N ALA A 66 -8.97 -13.60 18.76
CA ALA A 66 -7.91 -14.61 18.62
C ALA A 66 -6.72 -14.05 17.83
N ALA A 67 -6.99 -13.30 16.74
CA ALA A 67 -5.94 -12.69 15.94
C ALA A 67 -5.11 -11.66 16.73
N VAL A 68 -5.75 -10.79 17.53
CA VAL A 68 -5.05 -9.84 18.40
C VAL A 68 -4.23 -10.58 19.46
N ALA A 69 -4.76 -11.64 20.05
CA ALA A 69 -4.05 -12.44 21.04
C ALA A 69 -2.78 -13.09 20.46
N ALA A 70 -2.84 -13.57 19.21
CA ALA A 70 -1.68 -14.14 18.51
C ALA A 70 -0.64 -13.08 18.12
N LEU A 71 -1.05 -11.85 17.78
CA LEU A 71 -0.16 -10.78 17.33
C LEU A 71 0.50 -9.99 18.47
N THR A 72 -0.18 -9.82 19.59
CA THR A 72 0.29 -9.00 20.73
C THR A 72 1.67 -9.41 21.28
N PRO A 73 2.02 -10.71 21.37
CA PRO A 73 3.35 -11.14 21.81
C PRO A 73 4.46 -10.82 20.79
N VAL A 74 4.11 -10.64 19.52
CA VAL A 74 5.04 -10.58 18.39
C VAL A 74 5.35 -9.13 18.01
N THR A 75 4.33 -8.27 18.02
CA THR A 75 4.46 -6.89 17.60
C THR A 75 3.62 -5.98 18.49
N LYS A 76 4.18 -4.81 18.80
CA LYS A 76 3.46 -3.69 19.41
C LYS A 76 3.28 -2.53 18.42
N ASP A 77 3.73 -2.71 17.18
CA ASP A 77 3.73 -1.67 16.17
C ASP A 77 2.33 -1.46 15.60
N GLN A 78 1.95 -0.19 15.46
CA GLN A 78 0.68 0.20 14.88
C GLN A 78 0.50 -0.30 13.43
N PHE A 79 1.60 -0.36 12.67
CA PHE A 79 1.59 -0.76 11.27
C PHE A 79 2.33 -2.08 11.10
N THR A 80 1.57 -3.16 10.94
CA THR A 80 2.11 -4.51 10.70
C THR A 80 1.50 -5.08 9.42
N THR A 81 2.33 -5.65 8.54
CA THR A 81 1.87 -6.37 7.36
C THR A 81 1.76 -7.86 7.68
N VAL A 82 0.56 -8.42 7.59
CA VAL A 82 0.32 -9.86 7.74
C VAL A 82 0.30 -10.49 6.35
N VAL A 83 1.07 -11.56 6.15
CA VAL A 83 1.14 -12.32 4.90
C VAL A 83 0.50 -13.68 5.12
N LEU A 84 -0.52 -13.98 4.33
CA LEU A 84 -1.30 -15.23 4.42
C LEU A 84 -1.32 -15.93 3.08
N SER A 85 -1.50 -17.26 3.08
CA SER A 85 -1.81 -17.98 1.85
C SER A 85 -3.25 -17.66 1.41
N ARG A 86 -3.56 -17.91 0.14
CA ARG A 86 -4.92 -17.67 -0.39
C ARG A 86 -5.98 -18.57 0.25
N GLU A 87 -5.58 -19.66 0.89
CA GLU A 87 -6.46 -20.64 1.51
C GLU A 87 -6.88 -20.23 2.93
N ASN A 88 -6.11 -19.36 3.59
CA ASN A 88 -6.34 -18.91 4.97
C ASN A 88 -7.43 -17.81 5.05
N ILE A 89 -8.64 -18.10 4.58
CA ILE A 89 -9.74 -17.12 4.51
C ILE A 89 -10.16 -16.65 5.91
N ASN A 90 -10.31 -17.57 6.87
CA ASN A 90 -10.76 -17.25 8.22
C ASN A 90 -9.74 -16.38 8.97
N GLU A 91 -8.44 -16.65 8.79
CA GLU A 91 -7.37 -15.81 9.33
C GLU A 91 -7.39 -14.42 8.70
N TRP A 92 -7.54 -14.33 7.37
CA TRP A 92 -7.65 -13.05 6.66
C TRP A 92 -8.84 -12.22 7.15
N MET A 93 -10.01 -12.84 7.32
CA MET A 93 -11.20 -12.19 7.85
C MET A 93 -11.00 -11.68 9.29
N SER A 94 -10.10 -12.31 10.04
CA SER A 94 -9.83 -11.97 11.44
C SER A 94 -8.86 -10.80 11.61
N VAL A 95 -8.04 -10.48 10.60
CA VAL A 95 -7.02 -9.41 10.65
C VAL A 95 -7.34 -8.18 9.81
N ARG A 96 -8.40 -8.20 8.98
CA ARG A 96 -8.70 -7.16 7.97
C ARG A 96 -9.48 -5.93 8.48
N ASN A 97 -9.64 -5.77 9.80
CA ASN A 97 -10.43 -4.65 10.36
C ASN A 97 -9.67 -3.33 10.36
#